data_AF-B9JP96-F1
#
_entry.id   AF-B9JP96-F1
#
_cell.length_a   1.000
_cell.length_b   1.000
_cell.length_c   1.000
_cell.angle_alpha   90.00
_cell.angle_beta   90.00
_cell.angle_gamma   90.00
#
_symmetry.space_group_name_H-M   'P 1'
#
loop_
_entity.id
_entity.type
_entity.pdbx_description
1 polymer ?
#
loop_
_entity_poly.entity_id
_entity_poly.type
_entity_poly.pdbx_seq_one_letter_code
_entity_poly.pdbx_strand_id
1 'polypeptide(L)'
;MLIGYARVSTDDQTLDRQRAALKAAGCKRIFEQKVSGATCDLLDIAELLDAAKAGLRSLAEPWADTTSPAGRMVLTIFAGTAEFERGDTIQSKMVLLSNGR
;
A
#
# COMPACT_ATOMS: atom_id res chain seq x y z
N MET A 1 -18.23 6.61 4.63
CA MET A 1 -18.53 6.33 3.20
C MET A 1 -17.43 5.42 2.68
N LEU A 2 -17.75 4.29 2.03
CA LEU A 2 -16.73 3.37 1.51
C LEU A 2 -16.39 3.68 0.05
N ILE A 3 -15.09 3.77 -0.22
CA ILE A 3 -14.54 3.95 -1.57
C ILE A 3 -13.74 2.68 -1.87
N GLY A 4 -14.03 2.05 -3.01
CA GLY A 4 -13.32 0.88 -3.51
C GLY A 4 -12.20 1.27 -4.44
N TYR A 5 -11.12 0.50 -4.44
CA TYR A 5 -10.00 0.65 -5.38
C TYR A 5 -9.66 -0.73 -5.95
N ALA A 6 -9.57 -0.82 -7.28
CA ALA A 6 -9.22 -2.02 -8.02
C ALA A 6 -8.00 -1.76 -8.90
N ARG A 7 -7.07 -2.73 -8.97
CA ARG A 7 -5.84 -2.63 -9.76
C ARG A 7 -5.58 -3.92 -10.51
N VAL A 8 -5.23 -3.81 -11.79
CA VAL A 8 -4.77 -4.94 -12.62
C VAL A 8 -3.59 -4.55 -13.52
N SER A 9 -2.77 -5.53 -13.87
CA SER A 9 -1.64 -5.35 -14.78
C SER A 9 -2.02 -5.46 -16.25
N THR A 10 -2.94 -6.35 -16.65
CA THR A 10 -3.26 -6.52 -18.08
C THR A 10 -4.57 -7.24 -18.45
N ASP A 11 -5.44 -7.62 -17.50
CA ASP A 11 -6.59 -8.50 -17.78
C ASP A 11 -7.95 -7.89 -17.38
N ASP A 12 -8.88 -7.79 -18.33
CA ASP A 12 -10.22 -7.21 -18.14
C ASP A 12 -11.18 -8.14 -17.36
N GLN A 13 -11.05 -9.47 -17.49
CA GLN A 13 -11.87 -10.44 -16.74
C GLN A 13 -11.62 -10.35 -15.23
N THR A 14 -10.38 -10.02 -14.85
CA THR A 14 -9.97 -9.86 -13.46
C THR A 14 -10.53 -8.57 -12.85
N LEU A 15 -10.64 -7.49 -13.63
CA LEU A 15 -11.25 -6.23 -13.18
C LEU A 15 -12.72 -6.41 -12.84
N ASP A 16 -13.49 -7.14 -13.64
CA ASP A 16 -14.91 -7.34 -13.39
C ASP A 16 -15.16 -8.11 -12.09
N ARG A 17 -14.30 -9.08 -11.76
CA ARG A 17 -14.36 -9.78 -10.47
C ARG A 17 -14.07 -8.85 -9.30
N GLN A 18 -13.04 -8.01 -9.39
CA GLN A 18 -12.71 -7.03 -8.34
C GLN A 18 -13.83 -6.00 -8.16
N ARG A 19 -14.39 -5.48 -9.26
CA ARG A 19 -15.56 -4.58 -9.24
C ARG A 19 -16.76 -5.21 -8.56
N ALA A 20 -17.08 -6.46 -8.88
CA ALA A 20 -18.19 -7.18 -8.26
C ALA A 20 -17.98 -7.33 -6.75
N ALA A 21 -16.77 -7.69 -6.32
CA ALA A 21 -16.42 -7.80 -4.90
C ALA A 21 -16.54 -6.44 -4.16
N LEU A 22 -16.04 -5.36 -4.76
CA LEU A 22 -16.14 -4.00 -4.17
C LEU A 22 -17.59 -3.52 -4.08
N LYS A 23 -18.42 -3.81 -5.08
CA LYS A 23 -19.86 -3.52 -5.03
C LYS A 23 -20.55 -4.32 -3.92
N ALA A 24 -20.26 -5.61 -3.80
CA ALA A 24 -20.81 -6.46 -2.73
C ALA A 24 -20.37 -5.98 -1.33
N ALA A 25 -19.17 -5.42 -1.20
CA ALA A 25 -18.67 -4.81 0.03
C ALA A 25 -19.33 -3.44 0.37
N GLY A 26 -20.17 -2.91 -0.50
CA GLY A 26 -20.90 -1.65 -0.27
C GLY A 26 -20.11 -0.38 -0.61
N CYS A 27 -19.07 -0.48 -1.45
CA CYS A 27 -18.33 0.69 -1.94
C CYS A 27 -19.24 1.59 -2.80
N LYS A 28 -19.40 2.86 -2.41
CA LYS A 28 -20.26 3.84 -3.11
C LYS A 28 -19.57 4.48 -4.31
N ARG A 29 -18.24 4.52 -4.31
CA ARG A 29 -17.40 4.98 -5.42
C ARG A 29 -16.31 3.95 -5.62
N ILE A 30 -15.98 3.61 -6.86
CA ILE A 30 -14.93 2.66 -7.20
C ILE A 30 -13.95 3.36 -8.14
N PHE A 31 -12.66 3.31 -7.80
CA PHE A 31 -11.56 3.78 -8.62
C PHE A 31 -10.81 2.57 -9.17
N GLU A 32 -10.30 2.71 -10.39
CA GLU A 32 -9.68 1.61 -11.10
C GLU A 32 -8.38 2.08 -11.72
N GLN A 33 -7.34 1.28 -11.58
CA GLN A 33 -6.03 1.57 -12.15
C GLN A 33 -5.51 0.37 -12.95
N LYS A 34 -5.32 0.58 -14.25
CA LYS A 34 -4.51 -0.32 -15.08
C LYS A 34 -3.07 0.16 -14.98
N VAL A 35 -2.18 -0.65 -14.40
CA VAL A 35 -0.77 -0.26 -14.20
C VAL A 35 0.14 -1.22 -14.94
N SER A 36 0.87 -0.69 -15.91
CA SER A 36 2.01 -1.36 -16.53
C SER A 36 3.29 -0.93 -15.80
N GLY A 37 3.73 -1.67 -14.79
CA GLY A 37 4.99 -1.41 -14.08
C GLY A 37 4.88 -1.21 -12.56
N ALA A 38 6.01 -0.80 -11.98
CA ALA A 38 6.39 -0.97 -10.58
C ALA A 38 5.29 -0.65 -9.55
N THR A 39 5.25 -1.48 -8.52
CA THR A 39 4.35 -1.40 -7.37
C THR A 39 4.50 -0.04 -6.68
N CYS A 40 3.42 0.76 -6.62
CA CYS A 40 3.36 1.87 -5.66
C CYS A 40 3.48 1.29 -4.25
N ASP A 41 4.35 1.89 -3.44
CA ASP A 41 4.66 1.36 -2.13
C ASP A 41 3.41 1.38 -1.24
N LEU A 42 3.20 0.30 -0.50
CA LEU A 42 2.06 0.22 0.41
C LEU A 42 2.16 1.28 1.51
N LEU A 43 3.39 1.71 1.85
CA LEU A 43 3.60 2.84 2.77
C LEU A 43 3.10 4.16 2.19
N ASP A 44 3.41 4.46 0.93
CA ASP A 44 2.96 5.72 0.30
C ASP A 44 1.42 5.81 0.32
N ILE A 45 0.76 4.69 0.04
CA ILE A 45 -0.70 4.58 0.11
C ILE A 45 -1.18 4.76 1.57
N ALA A 46 -0.50 4.18 2.55
CA ALA A 46 -0.86 4.32 3.95
C ALA A 46 -0.73 5.77 4.44
N GLU A 47 0.33 6.49 4.07
CA GLU A 47 0.53 7.90 4.40
C GLU A 47 -0.54 8.80 3.75
N LEU A 48 -0.83 8.57 2.47
CA LEU A 48 -1.90 9.30 1.77
C LEU A 48 -3.27 9.07 2.43
N LEU A 49 -3.54 7.84 2.88
CA LEU A 49 -4.77 7.51 3.60
C LEU A 49 -4.82 8.18 4.97
N ASP A 50 -3.73 8.21 5.73
CA ASP A 50 -3.66 8.88 7.03
C ASP A 50 -3.86 10.41 6.87
N ALA A 51 -3.19 11.03 5.90
CA ALA A 51 -3.38 12.44 5.57
C ALA A 51 -4.84 12.76 5.17
N ALA A 52 -5.51 11.83 4.47
CA ALA A 52 -6.92 11.92 4.12
C ALA A 52 -7.89 11.54 5.26
N LYS A 53 -7.37 11.13 6.43
CA LYS A 53 -8.14 10.56 7.56
C LYS A 53 -9.04 9.39 7.13
N ALA A 54 -8.53 8.56 6.23
CA ALA A 54 -9.20 7.40 5.66
C ALA A 54 -8.55 6.11 6.17
N GLY A 55 -9.36 5.05 6.31
CA GLY A 55 -8.87 3.71 6.62
C GLY A 55 -8.74 2.84 5.37
N LEU A 56 -7.73 1.96 5.36
CA LEU A 56 -7.56 0.89 4.40
C LEU A 56 -8.25 -0.36 4.93
N ARG A 57 -9.01 -1.04 4.08
CA ARG A 57 -9.52 -2.38 4.35
C ARG A 57 -9.36 -3.24 3.10
N SER A 58 -8.46 -4.21 3.14
CA SER A 58 -8.34 -5.20 2.06
C SER A 58 -9.47 -6.24 2.17
N LEU A 59 -10.05 -6.59 1.02
CA LEU A 59 -11.02 -7.68 0.91
C LEU A 59 -10.34 -9.04 0.71
N ALA A 60 -9.11 -9.04 0.19
CA ALA A 60 -8.33 -10.25 -0.08
C ALA A 60 -7.48 -10.65 1.13
N GLU A 61 -6.95 -9.66 1.85
CA GLU A 61 -6.15 -9.85 3.05
C GLU A 61 -6.85 -9.22 4.26
N PRO A 62 -7.71 -9.95 4.99
CA PRO A 62 -8.42 -9.40 6.15
C PRO A 62 -7.49 -8.85 7.25
N TRP A 63 -6.23 -9.30 7.29
CA TRP A 63 -5.22 -8.80 8.22
C TRP A 63 -4.73 -7.38 7.87
N ALA A 64 -4.90 -6.93 6.62
CA ALA A 64 -4.56 -5.58 6.15
C ALA A 64 -5.77 -4.63 6.29
N ASP A 65 -6.21 -4.43 7.52
CA ASP A 65 -7.33 -3.54 7.88
C ASP A 65 -6.90 -2.48 8.91
N THR A 66 -6.62 -1.27 8.46
CA THR A 66 -6.21 -0.15 9.32
C THR A 66 -7.38 0.54 10.03
N THR A 67 -8.62 0.09 9.81
CA THR A 67 -9.78 0.59 10.58
C THR A 67 -9.79 0.06 12.02
N SER A 68 -8.93 -0.91 12.34
CA SER A 68 -8.74 -1.44 13.69
C SER A 68 -7.35 -1.07 14.26
N PRO A 69 -7.20 -0.91 15.59
CA PRO A 69 -5.89 -0.73 16.21
C PRO A 69 -4.92 -1.90 15.93
N ALA A 70 -5.42 -3.13 15.89
CA ALA A 70 -4.61 -4.32 15.65
C ALA A 70 -4.05 -4.35 14.22
N GLY A 71 -4.89 -4.08 13.21
CA GLY A 71 -4.43 -4.07 11.82
C GLY A 71 -3.50 -2.90 11.51
N ARG A 72 -3.65 -1.74 12.16
CA ARG A 72 -2.64 -0.67 12.12
C ARG A 72 -1.28 -1.14 12.64
N MET A 73 -1.26 -1.84 13.78
CA MET A 73 -0.02 -2.38 14.33
C MET A 73 0.67 -3.35 13.37
N VAL A 74 -0.08 -4.26 12.76
CA VAL A 74 0.45 -5.20 11.76
C VAL A 74 1.05 -4.46 10.57
N LEU A 75 0.35 -3.48 10.01
CA LEU A 75 0.84 -2.68 8.89
C LEU A 75 2.09 -1.87 9.26
N THR A 76 2.18 -1.30 10.46
CA THR A 76 3.39 -0.60 10.93
C THR A 76 4.60 -1.54 11.03
N ILE A 77 4.41 -2.78 11.48
CA ILE A 77 5.50 -3.78 11.53
C ILE A 77 6.00 -4.10 10.12
N PHE A 78 5.08 -4.42 9.19
CA PHE A 78 5.45 -4.70 7.81
C PHE A 78 6.07 -3.49 7.11
N ALA A 79 5.60 -2.28 7.41
CA ALA A 79 6.17 -1.04 6.91
C ALA A 79 7.63 -0.87 7.37
N GLY A 80 7.92 -1.16 8.65
CA GLY A 80 9.28 -1.14 9.19
C GLY A 80 10.20 -2.20 8.57
N THR A 81 9.69 -3.42 8.31
CA THR A 81 10.45 -4.45 7.59
C THR A 81 10.73 -4.03 6.15
N ALA A 82 9.74 -3.49 5.45
CA ALA A 82 9.91 -3.01 4.08
C ALA A 82 10.92 -1.85 4.00
N GLU A 83 10.94 -0.94 4.98
CA GLU A 83 11.95 0.13 5.06
C GLU A 83 13.36 -0.41 5.27
N PHE A 84 13.51 -1.46 6.09
CA PHE A 84 14.79 -2.15 6.28
C PHE A 84 15.27 -2.83 4.98
N GLU A 85 14.39 -3.54 4.29
CA GLU A 85 14.71 -4.18 3.00
C GLU A 85 15.07 -3.17 1.90
N ARG A 86 14.42 -1.99 1.90
CA ARG A 86 14.77 -0.87 1.00
C ARG A 86 16.15 -0.29 1.31
N GLY A 87 16.53 -0.22 2.59
CA GLY A 87 17.85 0.24 3.04
C GLY A 87 19.00 -0.68 2.63
N ASP A 88 18.74 -1.98 2.51
CA ASP A 88 19.75 -2.99 2.14
C ASP A 88 20.03 -3.07 0.63
N THR A 89 19.31 -2.31 -0.22
CA THR A 89 19.42 -2.44 -1.68
C THR A 89 20.49 -1.55 -2.35
N ILE A 90 21.11 -0.54 -1.71
CA ILE A 90 22.13 0.31 -2.36
C ILE A 90 23.32 0.71 -1.44
N GLN A 91 24.47 0.07 -1.73
CA GLN A 91 25.87 0.57 -1.79
C GLN A 91 26.70 0.74 -0.49
N SER A 92 27.90 0.15 -0.53
CA SER A 92 29.06 0.42 0.34
C SER A 92 29.16 1.89 0.75
N LYS A 93 28.84 2.17 2.02
CA LYS A 93 28.93 3.51 2.61
C LYS A 93 30.42 3.91 2.70
N MET A 94 30.94 4.72 1.77
CA MET A 94 32.28 5.32 1.92
C MET A 94 32.19 6.48 2.93
N VAL A 95 32.76 6.27 4.11
CA VAL A 95 32.92 7.29 5.15
C VAL A 95 34.25 8.02 4.93
N LEU A 96 34.20 9.32 4.67
CA LEU A 96 35.40 10.18 4.63
C LEU A 96 35.53 10.96 5.94
N LEU A 97 36.68 10.83 6.60
CA LEU A 97 37.14 11.73 7.65
C LEU A 97 37.97 12.84 6.99
N SER A 98 37.39 14.04 6.87
CA SER A 98 38.17 15.24 6.57
C SER A 98 38.84 15.72 7.85
N ASN A 99 40.13 15.42 8.02
CA ASN A 99 40.94 16.10 9.04
C ASN A 99 41.13 17.55 8.61
N GLY A 100 40.45 18.46 9.32
CA GLY A 100 40.68 19.90 9.19
C GLY A 100 42.13 20.24 9.54
N ARG A 101 42.76 21.02 8.67
CA ARG A 101 43.80 21.97 9.07
C ARG A 101 43.17 23.34 9.20
#